data_AF-A0A6M0L3B8-F1
#
_entry.id   AF-A0A6M0L3B8-F1
#
_cell.length_a   1.000
_cell.length_b   1.000
_cell.length_c   1.000
_cell.angle_alpha   90.00
_cell.angle_beta   90.00
_cell.angle_gamma   90.00
#
_symmetry.space_group_name_H-M   'P 1'
#
loop_
_entity.id
_entity.type
_entity.pdbx_description
1 polymer ?
#
loop_
_entity_poly.entity_id
_entity_poly.type
_entity_poly.pdbx_seq_one_letter_code
_entity_poly.pdbx_strand_id
1 'polypeptide(L)'
;MNRTKKAFTMIEIIFVIVIVGILSLIALPKLAVTRADAKIAKLTKAIQTTQSEIILSIISQNRIPQNQQELESVSSTITELSPDYTIKVVNNKSIQFIDTDSGGEVCKVLTINDSDISRVTLEYSNGLGGGVICKGVRELIPNISSDFVIAGNAVVY
;
A
#
# COMPACT_ATOMS: atom_id res chain seq x y z
N MET A 1 -31.64 -27.47 47.16
CA MET A 1 -32.66 -26.76 46.36
C MET A 1 -32.13 -26.62 44.93
N ASN A 2 -32.43 -27.58 44.05
CA ASN A 2 -31.89 -27.60 42.68
C ASN A 2 -32.83 -26.85 41.73
N ARG A 3 -32.40 -25.68 41.25
CA ARG A 3 -33.06 -24.98 40.15
C ARG A 3 -32.73 -25.68 38.85
N THR A 4 -33.71 -26.32 38.23
CA THR A 4 -33.61 -26.78 36.83
C THR A 4 -33.55 -25.55 35.93
N LYS A 5 -32.41 -25.34 35.27
CA LYS A 5 -32.26 -24.28 34.27
C LYS A 5 -33.14 -24.64 33.07
N LYS A 6 -34.03 -23.74 32.67
CA LYS A 6 -34.82 -23.88 31.43
C LYS A 6 -33.85 -23.89 30.24
N ALA A 7 -33.88 -24.95 29.45
CA ALA A 7 -33.23 -24.97 28.15
C ALA A 7 -34.03 -24.12 27.16
N PHE A 8 -33.34 -23.48 26.23
CA PHE A 8 -33.97 -22.76 25.11
C PHE A 8 -34.81 -23.73 24.26
N THR A 9 -35.94 -23.24 23.77
CA THR A 9 -36.86 -24.02 22.94
C THR A 9 -36.29 -24.26 21.56
N MET A 10 -36.67 -25.37 20.92
CA MET A 10 -36.29 -25.68 19.53
C MET A 10 -36.64 -24.54 18.56
N ILE A 11 -37.77 -23.87 18.78
CA ILE A 11 -38.22 -22.77 17.92
C ILE A 11 -37.39 -21.50 18.08
N GLU A 12 -36.89 -21.19 19.29
CA GLU A 12 -35.98 -20.06 19.50
C GLU A 12 -34.67 -20.25 18.72
N ILE A 13 -34.15 -21.47 18.66
CA ILE A 13 -32.93 -21.76 17.90
C ILE A 13 -33.17 -21.62 16.38
N ILE A 14 -34.31 -22.12 15.88
CA ILE A 14 -34.66 -21.99 14.45
C ILE A 14 -34.83 -20.51 14.05
N PHE A 15 -35.46 -19.71 14.89
CA PHE A 15 -35.65 -18.29 14.61
C PHE A 15 -34.31 -17.55 14.51
N VAL A 16 -33.37 -17.85 15.40
CA VAL A 16 -32.03 -17.24 15.41
C VAL A 16 -31.24 -17.60 14.14
N ILE A 17 -31.22 -18.86 13.71
CA ILE A 17 -30.48 -19.25 12.50
C ILE A 17 -31.06 -18.62 11.23
N VAL A 18 -32.39 -18.46 11.14
CA VAL A 18 -33.04 -17.84 9.99
C VAL A 18 -32.66 -16.36 9.91
N ILE A 19 -32.70 -15.65 11.04
CA ILE A 19 -32.31 -14.23 11.08
C ILE A 19 -30.82 -14.07 10.73
N VAL A 20 -29.94 -14.87 11.33
CA VAL A 20 -28.50 -14.81 11.04
C VAL A 20 -28.24 -15.15 9.56
N GLY A 21 -28.98 -16.11 8.98
CA GLY A 21 -28.87 -16.46 7.57
C GLY A 21 -29.21 -15.29 6.63
N ILE A 22 -30.33 -14.59 6.89
CA ILE A 22 -30.75 -13.44 6.07
C ILE A 22 -29.76 -12.28 6.22
N LEU A 23 -29.36 -11.94 7.44
CA LEU A 23 -28.42 -10.85 7.69
C LEU A 23 -27.04 -11.13 7.07
N SER A 24 -26.57 -12.38 7.13
CA SER A 24 -25.28 -12.77 6.57
C SER A 24 -25.27 -12.65 5.05
N LEU A 25 -26.36 -13.04 4.38
CA LEU A 25 -26.45 -12.95 2.92
C LEU A 25 -26.32 -11.51 2.41
N ILE A 26 -26.88 -10.54 3.14
CA ILE A 26 -26.80 -9.12 2.79
C ILE A 26 -25.43 -8.52 3.15
N ALA A 27 -24.80 -9.00 4.24
CA ALA A 27 -23.52 -8.47 4.72
C ALA A 27 -22.30 -8.96 3.89
N LEU A 28 -22.33 -10.18 3.37
CA LEU A 28 -21.19 -10.81 2.69
C LEU A 28 -20.67 -10.02 1.47
N PRO A 29 -21.51 -9.57 0.52
CA PRO A 29 -21.04 -8.83 -0.65
C PRO A 29 -20.36 -7.51 -0.27
N LYS A 30 -20.92 -6.82 0.74
CA LYS A 30 -20.39 -5.54 1.20
C LYS A 30 -19.00 -5.71 1.83
N LEU A 31 -18.80 -6.77 2.63
CA LEU A 31 -17.51 -7.06 3.25
C LEU A 31 -16.41 -7.42 2.24
N ALA A 32 -16.77 -8.03 1.11
CA ALA A 32 -15.81 -8.36 0.07
C ALA A 32 -15.26 -7.10 -0.61
N VAL A 33 -16.15 -6.16 -0.98
CA VAL A 33 -15.75 -4.89 -1.62
C VAL A 33 -14.94 -4.02 -0.66
N THR A 34 -15.38 -3.87 0.58
CA THR A 34 -14.66 -3.02 1.56
C THR A 34 -13.26 -3.54 1.89
N ARG A 35 -13.03 -4.86 1.79
CA ARG A 35 -11.69 -5.43 1.97
C ARG A 35 -10.77 -5.10 0.80
N ALA A 36 -11.28 -5.14 -0.44
CA ALA A 36 -10.54 -4.73 -1.62
C ALA A 36 -10.20 -3.23 -1.57
N ASP A 37 -11.17 -2.39 -1.18
CA ASP A 37 -10.94 -0.94 -1.03
C ASP A 37 -9.92 -0.63 0.07
N ALA A 38 -9.97 -1.33 1.20
CA ALA A 38 -8.99 -1.16 2.28
C ALA A 38 -7.57 -1.52 1.81
N LYS A 39 -7.44 -2.56 0.99
CA LYS A 39 -6.18 -2.96 0.37
C LYS A 39 -5.64 -1.90 -0.60
N ILE A 40 -6.49 -1.36 -1.47
CA ILE A 40 -6.14 -0.25 -2.37
C ILE A 40 -5.68 0.98 -1.57
N ALA A 41 -6.41 1.35 -0.52
CA ALA A 41 -6.06 2.48 0.33
C ALA A 41 -4.74 2.27 1.08
N LYS A 42 -4.47 1.05 1.58
CA LYS A 42 -3.21 0.70 2.25
C LYS A 42 -2.02 0.86 1.30
N LEU A 43 -2.12 0.31 0.09
CA LEU A 43 -1.05 0.43 -0.91
C LEU A 43 -0.86 1.88 -1.39
N THR A 44 -1.95 2.61 -1.61
CA THR A 44 -1.90 4.03 -1.99
C THR A 44 -1.20 4.87 -0.92
N LYS A 45 -1.56 4.66 0.36
CA LYS A 45 -0.94 5.34 1.50
C LYS A 45 0.55 4.99 1.59
N ALA A 46 0.90 3.72 1.42
CA ALA A 46 2.29 3.29 1.38
C ALA A 46 3.08 4.04 0.30
N ILE A 47 2.56 4.14 -0.93
CA ILE A 47 3.23 4.87 -2.01
C ILE A 47 3.52 6.33 -1.64
N GLN A 48 2.55 7.02 -1.01
CA GLN A 48 2.71 8.42 -0.57
C GLN A 48 3.72 8.57 0.57
N THR A 49 3.69 7.66 1.55
CA THR A 49 4.65 7.66 2.66
C THR A 49 6.06 7.36 2.13
N THR A 50 6.21 6.32 1.30
CA THR A 50 7.49 5.97 0.68
C THR A 50 8.03 7.14 -0.15
N GLN A 51 7.19 7.87 -0.90
CA GLN A 51 7.60 9.08 -1.61
C GLN A 51 8.23 10.12 -0.67
N SER A 52 7.56 10.38 0.46
CA SER A 52 8.03 11.35 1.45
C SER A 52 9.34 10.89 2.10
N GLU A 53 9.45 9.61 2.42
CA GLU A 53 10.66 9.01 3.01
C GLU A 53 11.85 9.04 2.04
N ILE A 54 11.63 8.82 0.74
CA ILE A 54 12.69 8.96 -0.28
C ILE A 54 13.19 10.40 -0.32
N ILE A 55 12.29 11.38 -0.34
CA ILE A 55 12.67 12.80 -0.35
C ILE A 55 13.47 13.14 0.91
N LEU A 56 13.02 12.70 2.09
CA LEU A 56 13.74 12.89 3.36
C LEU A 56 15.10 12.18 3.37
N SER A 57 15.21 11.00 2.77
CA SER A 57 16.47 10.26 2.61
C SER A 57 17.47 11.08 1.79
N ILE A 58 17.01 11.66 0.67
CA ILE A 58 17.85 12.49 -0.19
C ILE A 58 18.29 13.76 0.54
N ILE A 59 17.40 14.41 1.30
CA ILE A 59 17.74 15.63 2.07
C ILE A 59 18.73 15.32 3.20
N SER A 60 18.55 14.20 3.91
CA SER A 60 19.37 13.87 5.09
C SER A 60 20.74 13.29 4.75
N GLN A 61 20.82 12.50 3.69
CA GLN A 61 22.04 11.77 3.32
C GLN A 61 22.70 12.35 2.06
N ASN A 62 22.08 13.34 1.43
CA ASN A 62 22.54 13.95 0.19
C ASN A 62 22.74 12.93 -0.95
N ARG A 63 21.98 11.81 -0.92
CA ARG A 63 22.09 10.70 -1.88
C ARG A 63 20.75 10.02 -2.10
N ILE A 64 20.58 9.44 -3.29
CA ILE A 64 19.41 8.61 -3.65
C ILE A 64 19.67 7.17 -3.17
N PRO A 65 18.74 6.53 -2.45
CA PRO A 65 18.89 5.15 -2.01
C PRO A 65 19.11 4.22 -3.21
N GLN A 66 20.21 3.48 -3.20
CA GLN A 66 20.65 2.69 -4.35
C GLN A 66 20.14 1.23 -4.28
N ASN A 67 19.89 0.73 -3.07
CA ASN A 67 19.60 -0.68 -2.81
C ASN A 67 18.29 -0.84 -2.01
N GLN A 68 17.63 -1.99 -2.18
CA GLN A 68 16.42 -2.33 -1.40
C GLN A 68 16.66 -2.31 0.11
N GLN A 69 17.85 -2.72 0.57
CA GLN A 69 18.27 -2.70 1.98
C GLN A 69 18.41 -1.27 2.54
N GLU A 70 18.79 -0.31 1.71
CA GLU A 70 18.83 1.10 2.12
C GLU A 70 17.42 1.67 2.20
N LEU A 71 16.52 1.25 1.31
CA LEU A 71 15.12 1.64 1.42
C LEU A 71 14.44 0.99 2.64
N GLU A 72 14.75 -0.26 2.96
CA GLU A 72 14.25 -0.98 4.15
C GLU A 72 14.72 -0.37 5.48
N SER A 73 15.93 0.22 5.52
CA SER A 73 16.42 0.90 6.72
C SER A 73 15.88 2.32 6.89
N VAL A 74 15.26 2.88 5.84
CA VAL A 74 14.70 4.25 5.83
C VAL A 74 13.17 4.26 5.79
N SER A 75 12.55 3.15 5.36
CA SER A 75 11.10 3.02 5.19
C SER A 75 10.53 1.89 6.06
N SER A 76 9.92 2.25 7.18
CA SER A 76 9.18 1.29 8.02
C SER A 76 7.96 0.71 7.32
N THR A 77 7.47 1.39 6.28
CA THR A 77 6.28 0.98 5.53
C THR A 77 6.49 -0.33 4.76
N ILE A 78 7.71 -0.64 4.33
CA ILE A 78 8.04 -1.89 3.63
C ILE A 78 7.75 -3.11 4.53
N THR A 79 8.05 -3.00 5.82
CA THR A 79 7.83 -4.08 6.80
C THR A 79 6.35 -4.26 7.13
N GLU A 80 5.55 -3.19 7.14
CA GLU A 80 4.10 -3.25 7.42
C GLU A 80 3.25 -3.78 6.25
N LEU A 81 3.82 -3.81 5.05
CA LEU A 81 3.15 -4.21 3.83
C LEU A 81 3.32 -5.69 3.49
N SER A 82 4.37 -6.32 4.01
CA SER A 82 4.64 -7.75 3.83
C SER A 82 3.65 -8.60 4.66
N PRO A 83 3.06 -9.68 4.11
CA PRO A 83 3.39 -10.33 2.83
C PRO A 83 2.59 -9.81 1.61
N ASP A 84 1.49 -9.09 1.82
CA ASP A 84 0.52 -8.75 0.76
C ASP A 84 1.15 -7.89 -0.36
N TYR A 85 2.05 -6.97 0.00
CA TYR A 85 2.73 -6.07 -0.93
C TYR A 85 4.23 -6.00 -0.67
N THR A 86 5.01 -5.78 -1.72
CA THR A 86 6.45 -5.56 -1.63
C THR A 86 6.87 -4.33 -2.41
N ILE A 87 7.93 -3.68 -1.94
CA ILE A 87 8.53 -2.51 -2.59
C ILE A 87 9.95 -2.89 -2.97
N LYS A 88 10.28 -2.84 -4.27
CA LYS A 88 11.61 -3.20 -4.77
C LYS A 88 12.27 -2.01 -5.44
N VAL A 89 13.54 -1.78 -5.13
CA VAL A 89 14.38 -0.84 -5.86
C VAL A 89 14.96 -1.56 -7.07
N VAL A 90 14.78 -0.99 -8.26
CA VAL A 90 15.24 -1.51 -9.55
C VAL A 90 16.12 -0.46 -10.22
N ASN A 91 17.29 -0.87 -10.70
CA ASN A 91 18.26 -0.02 -11.42
C ASN A 91 18.66 1.26 -10.67
N ASN A 92 18.64 1.24 -9.33
CA ASN A 92 19.07 2.31 -8.44
C ASN A 92 18.33 3.65 -8.57
N LYS A 93 17.31 3.73 -9.44
CA LYS A 93 16.55 4.94 -9.76
C LYS A 93 15.06 4.68 -9.85
N SER A 94 14.62 3.42 -9.90
CA SER A 94 13.19 3.10 -9.97
C SER A 94 12.76 2.27 -8.79
N ILE A 95 11.55 2.52 -8.29
CA ILE A 95 10.97 1.82 -7.16
C ILE A 95 9.64 1.24 -7.63
N GLN A 96 9.51 -0.07 -7.54
CA GLN A 96 8.35 -0.82 -7.96
C GLN A 96 7.50 -1.20 -6.76
N PHE A 97 6.22 -0.87 -6.84
CA PHE A 97 5.21 -1.29 -5.86
C PHE A 97 4.50 -2.51 -6.42
N ILE A 98 4.68 -3.65 -5.75
CA ILE A 98 4.27 -4.97 -6.22
C ILE A 98 3.18 -5.51 -5.30
N ASP A 99 2.08 -5.95 -5.89
CA ASP A 99 1.04 -6.76 -5.24
C ASP A 99 1.44 -8.24 -5.33
N THR A 100 1.86 -8.79 -4.19
CA THR A 100 2.29 -10.19 -4.08
C THR A 100 1.08 -11.13 -3.94
N ASP A 101 -0.02 -10.64 -3.39
CA ASP A 101 -1.26 -11.40 -3.16
C ASP A 101 -1.94 -11.80 -4.48
N SER A 102 -1.81 -10.95 -5.51
CA SER A 102 -2.36 -11.19 -6.86
C SER A 102 -1.37 -11.88 -7.83
N GLY A 103 -0.29 -12.49 -7.34
CA GLY A 103 0.69 -13.21 -8.18
C GLY A 103 1.95 -12.41 -8.55
N GLY A 104 2.26 -11.32 -7.83
CA GLY A 104 3.47 -10.54 -8.02
C GLY A 104 3.36 -9.47 -9.12
N GLU A 105 2.20 -8.83 -9.22
CA GLU A 105 1.95 -7.80 -10.22
C GLU A 105 2.53 -6.45 -9.82
N VAL A 106 3.25 -5.78 -10.72
CA VAL A 106 3.72 -4.41 -10.48
C VAL A 106 2.54 -3.47 -10.69
N CYS A 107 2.04 -2.84 -9.62
CA CYS A 107 0.94 -1.88 -9.72
C CYS A 107 1.42 -0.51 -10.19
N LYS A 108 2.54 -0.04 -9.64
CA LYS A 108 3.07 1.30 -9.91
C LYS A 108 4.60 1.29 -9.88
N VAL A 109 5.20 2.17 -10.68
CA VAL A 109 6.65 2.40 -10.70
C VAL A 109 6.88 3.88 -10.43
N LEU A 110 7.73 4.18 -9.46
CA LEU A 110 8.24 5.51 -9.18
C LEU A 110 9.67 5.59 -9.71
N THR A 111 9.91 6.41 -10.72
CA THR A 111 11.24 6.63 -11.30
C THR A 111 11.79 7.97 -10.84
N ILE A 112 13.05 7.98 -10.44
CA ILE A 112 13.80 9.13 -9.97
C ILE A 112 14.70 9.57 -11.13
N ASN A 113 14.23 10.57 -11.86
CA ASN A 113 14.90 11.13 -13.04
C ASN A 113 15.62 12.43 -12.65
N ASP A 114 16.72 12.36 -11.90
CA ASP A 114 17.88 13.20 -12.12
C ASP A 114 19.06 12.80 -11.22
N SER A 115 20.25 13.23 -11.61
CA SER A 115 21.56 12.76 -11.14
C SER A 115 22.30 13.81 -10.31
N ASP A 116 21.73 15.01 -10.15
CA ASP A 116 22.31 16.11 -9.41
C ASP A 116 21.40 16.53 -8.25
N ILE A 117 21.97 16.49 -7.05
CA ILE A 117 21.37 16.75 -5.72
C ILE A 117 20.41 17.96 -5.65
N SER A 118 20.58 18.95 -6.53
CA SER A 118 19.82 20.20 -6.52
C SER A 118 18.38 20.07 -7.03
N ARG A 119 18.10 19.10 -7.91
CA ARG A 119 16.76 18.89 -8.48
C ARG A 119 16.51 17.40 -8.62
N VAL A 120 15.45 16.92 -7.98
CA VAL A 120 15.03 15.53 -8.08
C VAL A 120 13.64 15.50 -8.72
N THR A 121 13.55 14.89 -9.89
CA THR A 121 12.27 14.66 -10.55
C THR A 121 11.76 13.27 -10.19
N LEU A 122 10.56 13.23 -9.61
CA LEU A 122 9.86 11.98 -9.32
C LEU A 122 8.78 11.77 -10.36
N GLU A 123 8.86 10.67 -11.10
CA GLU A 123 7.89 10.32 -12.12
C GLU A 123 7.15 9.04 -11.76
N TYR A 124 5.83 9.13 -11.67
CA TYR A 124 4.97 7.97 -11.53
C TYR A 124 4.59 7.41 -12.89
N SER A 125 4.95 6.14 -13.10
CA SER A 125 4.51 5.34 -14.25
C SER A 125 3.66 4.16 -13.80
N ASN A 126 2.83 3.67 -14.71
CA ASN A 126 1.99 2.51 -14.46
C ASN A 126 2.82 1.24 -14.56
N GLY A 127 2.70 0.38 -13.56
CA GLY A 127 3.18 -0.99 -13.68
C GLY A 127 2.26 -1.82 -14.58
N LEU A 128 2.72 -2.99 -14.99
CA LEU A 128 2.02 -3.90 -15.91
C LEU A 128 0.88 -4.69 -15.24
N GLY A 129 0.67 -4.53 -13.93
CA GLY A 129 -0.40 -5.20 -13.18
C GLY A 129 -1.80 -4.83 -13.66
N GLY A 130 -2.62 -5.85 -13.88
CA GLY A 130 -4.00 -5.75 -14.35
C GLY A 130 -5.06 -6.07 -13.30
N GLY A 131 -4.65 -6.52 -12.12
CA GLY A 131 -5.52 -6.87 -11.01
C GLY A 131 -6.38 -5.70 -10.53
N VAL A 132 -7.50 -6.02 -9.89
CA VAL A 132 -8.47 -5.03 -9.38
C VAL A 132 -7.80 -4.01 -8.47
N ILE A 133 -6.82 -4.45 -7.67
CA ILE A 133 -6.09 -3.60 -6.73
C ILE A 133 -5.15 -2.64 -7.49
N CYS A 134 -4.34 -3.15 -8.41
CA CYS A 134 -3.45 -2.31 -9.23
C CYS A 134 -4.23 -1.31 -10.09
N LYS A 135 -5.41 -1.70 -10.61
CA LYS A 135 -6.29 -0.79 -11.35
C LYS A 135 -6.81 0.33 -10.44
N GLY A 136 -7.25 0.01 -9.23
CA GLY A 136 -7.69 1.01 -8.24
C GLY A 136 -6.57 1.97 -7.84
N VAL A 137 -5.37 1.47 -7.59
CA VAL A 137 -4.20 2.32 -7.26
C VAL A 137 -3.80 3.22 -8.43
N ARG A 138 -3.87 2.70 -9.67
CA ARG A 138 -3.60 3.49 -10.89
C ARG A 138 -4.56 4.67 -11.06
N GLU A 139 -5.81 4.52 -10.63
CA GLU A 139 -6.81 5.57 -10.68
C GLU A 139 -6.58 6.63 -9.60
N LEU A 140 -6.23 6.22 -8.38
CA LEU A 140 -5.96 7.14 -7.27
C LEU A 140 -4.62 7.87 -7.37
N ILE A 141 -3.61 7.24 -7.99
CA ILE A 141 -2.28 7.82 -8.21
C ILE A 141 -2.07 7.96 -9.72
N PRO A 142 -2.50 9.08 -10.31
CA PRO A 142 -2.26 9.34 -11.73
C PRO A 142 -0.76 9.43 -12.02
N ASN A 143 -0.40 9.27 -13.29
CA ASN A 143 0.97 9.50 -13.73
C ASN A 143 1.25 11.00 -13.64
N ILE A 144 2.01 11.39 -12.62
CA ILE A 144 2.44 12.76 -12.40
C ILE A 144 3.97 12.75 -12.32
N SER A 145 4.58 13.69 -13.02
CA SER A 145 5.97 14.09 -12.82
C SER A 145 5.99 15.28 -11.86
N SER A 146 6.50 15.09 -10.65
CA SER A 146 6.70 16.16 -9.68
C SER A 146 8.18 16.50 -9.59
N ASP A 147 8.52 17.74 -9.97
CA ASP A 147 9.84 18.33 -9.75
C ASP A 147 9.94 18.77 -8.28
N PHE A 148 10.89 18.19 -7.55
CA PHE A 148 11.25 18.64 -6.21
C PHE A 148 12.61 19.34 -6.28
N VAL A 149 12.62 20.65 -5.98
CA VAL A 149 13.85 21.43 -5.83
C VAL A 149 14.32 21.30 -4.39
N ILE A 150 15.46 20.63 -4.18
CA ILE A 150 16.06 20.51 -2.85
C ILE A 150 16.84 21.81 -2.61
N ALA A 151 16.15 22.82 -2.07
CA ALA A 151 16.74 24.09 -1.69
C ALA A 151 17.57 23.93 -0.39
N GLY A 152 18.65 23.17 -0.46
CA GLY A 152 19.72 23.14 0.52
C GLY A 152 21.00 23.47 -0.20
N ASN A 153 21.50 24.69 -0.07
CA ASN A 153 22.87 24.99 -0.46
C ASN A 153 23.77 24.09 0.38
N ALA A 154 24.37 23.07 -0.23
CA ALA A 154 25.42 22.31 0.41
C ALA A 154 26.53 23.31 0.72
N VAL A 155 26.68 23.72 1.98
CA VAL A 155 27.86 24.45 2.42
C VAL A 155 29.01 23.46 2.34
N VAL A 156 29.71 23.51 1.21
CA VAL A 156 31.01 22.90 1.02
C VAL A 156 31.95 23.64 1.97
N TYR A 157 32.45 22.94 3.00
CA TYR A 157 33.56 23.44 3.82
C TYR A 157 34.87 23.34 3.03
#